data_AF-V4TNX6-F1
#
_entry.id   AF-V4TNX6-F1
#
_cell.length_a   1.000
_cell.length_b   1.000
_cell.length_c   1.000
_cell.angle_alpha   90.00
_cell.angle_beta   90.00
_cell.angle_gamma   90.00
#
_symmetry.space_group_name_H-M   'P 1'
#
loop_
_entity.id
_entity.type
_entity.pdbx_description
1 polymer ?
#
loop_
_entity_poly.entity_id
_entity_poly.type
_entity_poly.pdbx_seq_one_letter_code
_entity_poly.pdbx_strand_id
1 'polypeptide(L)'
;MYRNHHFFPCLHCHPHSYIRMVQHLIERCLLLHMSRDQCIKALAEHASIRPLVTLTVWRELQKENKDFFRAYFHSISPRPFMRRSIDQRAPRFTRRKRWM
;
A
#
# COMPACT_ATOMS: atom_id res chain seq x y z
N MET A 1 -12.43 36.33 20.13
CA MET A 1 -13.03 35.83 18.87
C MET A 1 -12.29 34.57 18.45
N TYR A 2 -12.75 33.39 18.87
CA TYR A 2 -12.16 32.13 18.46
C TYR A 2 -12.50 31.89 16.99
N ARG A 3 -11.59 32.27 16.08
CA ARG A 3 -11.58 31.73 14.72
C ARG A 3 -11.37 30.22 14.88
N ASN A 4 -12.47 29.48 14.86
CA ASN A 4 -12.44 28.03 14.62
C ASN A 4 -11.79 27.84 13.26
N HIS A 5 -10.47 27.71 13.27
CA HIS A 5 -9.68 27.34 12.13
C HIS A 5 -10.05 25.88 11.87
N HIS A 6 -11.15 25.65 11.15
CA HIS A 6 -11.45 24.35 10.59
C HIS A 6 -10.31 24.03 9.64
N PHE A 7 -9.31 23.30 10.17
CA PHE A 7 -8.07 22.95 9.49
C PHE A 7 -8.32 22.11 8.22
N PHE A 8 -9.53 21.57 8.09
CA PHE A 8 -9.98 20.81 6.95
C PHE A 8 -11.27 21.39 6.34
N PRO A 9 -11.39 21.46 5.01
CA PRO A 9 -12.61 21.86 4.32
C PRO A 9 -13.80 21.01 4.77
N CYS A 10 -14.97 21.62 4.94
CA CYS A 10 -16.20 20.89 5.19
C CYS A 10 -16.67 20.16 3.94
N LEU A 11 -17.03 18.87 4.06
CA LEU A 11 -17.64 18.10 2.97
C LEU A 11 -18.94 18.76 2.46
N HIS A 12 -19.72 19.38 3.34
CA HIS A 12 -21.01 19.98 2.99
C HIS A 12 -20.91 21.34 2.29
N CYS A 13 -19.91 22.16 2.63
CA CYS A 13 -19.77 23.50 2.05
C CYS A 13 -18.75 23.56 0.92
N HIS A 14 -17.75 22.66 0.90
CA HIS A 14 -16.73 22.61 -0.14
C HIS A 14 -16.41 21.15 -0.53
N PRO A 15 -17.38 20.43 -1.12
CA PRO A 15 -17.23 19.00 -1.41
C PRO A 15 -16.03 18.71 -2.31
N HIS A 16 -15.80 19.54 -3.33
CA HIS A 16 -14.68 19.36 -4.26
C HIS A 16 -13.32 19.52 -3.55
N SER A 17 -13.15 20.57 -2.74
CA SER A 17 -11.91 20.79 -1.97
C SER A 17 -11.67 19.67 -0.97
N TYR A 18 -12.72 19.16 -0.33
CA TYR A 18 -12.62 18.05 0.60
C TYR A 18 -12.20 16.74 -0.10
N ILE A 19 -12.80 16.42 -1.25
CA ILE A 19 -12.42 15.23 -2.02
C ILE A 19 -10.96 15.33 -2.48
N ARG A 20 -10.52 16.48 -3.00
CA ARG A 20 -9.12 16.70 -3.40
C ARG A 20 -8.14 16.54 -2.24
N MET A 21 -8.51 17.02 -1.05
CA MET A 21 -7.70 16.81 0.15
C MET A 21 -7.61 15.33 0.52
N VAL A 22 -8.73 14.60 0.52
CA VAL A 22 -8.74 13.16 0.81
C VAL A 22 -7.90 12.39 -0.22
N GLN A 23 -7.99 12.74 -1.51
CA GLN A 23 -7.16 12.18 -2.56
C GLN A 23 -5.67 12.41 -2.28
N HIS A 24 -5.26 13.63 -1.96
CA HIS A 24 -3.86 13.94 -1.65
C HIS A 24 -3.35 13.14 -0.45
N LEU A 25 -4.18 12.94 0.57
CA LEU A 25 -3.82 12.13 1.73
C LEU A 25 -3.68 10.64 1.37
N ILE A 26 -4.54 10.12 0.49
CA ILE A 26 -4.42 8.76 -0.06
C ILE A 26 -3.13 8.61 -0.86
N GLU A 27 -2.78 9.59 -1.71
CA GLU A 27 -1.52 9.59 -2.46
C GLU A 27 -0.30 9.54 -1.52
N ARG A 28 -0.33 10.28 -0.41
CA ARG A 28 0.71 10.20 0.62
C ARG A 28 0.79 8.83 1.28
N CYS A 29 -0.34 8.20 1.60
CA CYS A 29 -0.37 6.83 2.12
C CYS A 29 0.20 5.81 1.11
N LEU A 30 -0.09 5.99 -0.18
CA LEU A 30 0.46 5.15 -1.25
C LEU A 30 1.98 5.28 -1.32
N LEU A 31 2.52 6.50 -1.27
CA LEU A 31 3.97 6.75 -1.24
C LEU A 31 4.67 6.12 -0.03
N LEU A 32 3.97 5.99 1.10
CA LEU A 32 4.46 5.33 2.31
C LEU A 32 4.30 3.80 2.27
N HIS A 33 3.94 3.21 1.12
CA HIS A 33 3.72 1.78 0.93
C HIS A 33 2.69 1.16 1.89
N MET A 34 1.69 1.95 2.32
CA MET A 34 0.64 1.49 3.22
C MET A 34 -0.42 0.65 2.48
N SER A 35 -0.87 -0.43 3.12
CA SER A 35 -2.04 -1.17 2.64
C SER A 35 -3.31 -0.30 2.73
N ARG A 36 -4.35 -0.69 2.01
CA ARG A 36 -5.65 0.01 2.04
C ARG A 36 -6.18 0.17 3.48
N ASP A 37 -6.11 -0.89 4.28
CA ASP A 37 -6.61 -0.86 5.66
C ASP A 37 -5.76 0.03 6.57
N GLN A 38 -4.43 0.05 6.38
CA GLN A 38 -3.53 0.97 7.07
C GLN A 38 -3.82 2.42 6.70
N CYS A 39 -4.05 2.71 5.41
CA CYS A 39 -4.44 4.03 4.93
C CYS A 39 -5.76 4.49 5.57
N ILE A 40 -6.79 3.64 5.57
CA ILE A 40 -8.09 3.97 6.19
C ILE A 40 -7.94 4.29 7.68
N LYS A 41 -7.20 3.44 8.41
CA LYS A 41 -6.98 3.63 9.85
C LYS A 41 -6.20 4.92 10.12
N ALA A 42 -5.11 5.16 9.40
CA ALA A 42 -4.29 6.36 9.56
C ALA A 42 -5.09 7.64 9.28
N LEU A 43 -5.92 7.66 8.24
CA LEU A 43 -6.74 8.83 7.92
C LEU A 43 -7.87 9.07 8.92
N ALA A 44 -8.42 7.99 9.50
CA ALA A 44 -9.40 8.11 10.58
C ALA A 44 -8.77 8.66 11.87
N GLU A 45 -7.59 8.16 12.25
CA GLU A 45 -6.90 8.55 13.49
C GLU A 45 -6.24 9.93 13.40
N HIS A 46 -5.52 10.23 12.32
CA HIS A 46 -4.72 11.45 12.21
C HIS A 46 -5.43 12.62 11.57
N ALA A 47 -6.40 12.37 10.68
CA ALA A 47 -7.12 13.42 9.96
C ALA A 47 -8.62 13.47 10.31
N SER A 48 -9.09 12.60 11.21
CA SER A 48 -10.52 12.50 11.59
C SER A 48 -11.45 12.32 10.37
N ILE A 49 -10.95 11.70 9.30
CA ILE A 49 -11.72 11.45 8.08
C ILE A 49 -12.55 10.19 8.29
N ARG A 50 -13.85 10.28 7.97
CA ARG A 50 -14.75 9.12 8.05
C ARG A 50 -14.24 7.99 7.15
N PRO A 51 -14.05 6.75 7.67
CA PRO A 51 -13.56 5.61 6.88
C PRO A 51 -14.32 5.37 5.58
N LEU A 52 -15.64 5.59 5.59
CA LEU A 52 -16.49 5.47 4.42
C LEU A 52 -16.10 6.43 3.29
N VAL A 53 -15.71 7.68 3.62
CA VAL A 53 -15.25 8.65 2.63
C VAL A 53 -13.96 8.17 2.00
N THR A 54 -12.97 7.80 2.81
CA THR A 54 -11.68 7.27 2.33
C THR A 54 -11.88 6.06 1.43
N LEU A 55 -12.75 5.13 1.83
CA LEU A 55 -13.06 3.94 1.06
C LEU A 55 -13.67 4.28 -0.30
N THR A 56 -14.63 5.20 -0.35
CA THR A 56 -15.26 5.63 -1.60
C THR A 56 -14.25 6.28 -2.53
N VAL A 57 -13.46 7.25 -2.05
CA VAL A 57 -12.44 7.93 -2.86
C VAL A 57 -11.38 6.94 -3.35
N TRP A 58 -10.93 6.03 -2.50
CA TRP A 58 -9.98 4.98 -2.88
C TRP A 58 -10.53 4.08 -3.99
N ARG A 59 -11.80 3.67 -3.90
CA ARG A 59 -12.45 2.82 -4.91
C ARG A 59 -12.53 3.51 -6.27
N GLU A 60 -12.88 4.79 -6.30
CA GLU A 60 -12.92 5.55 -7.56
C GLU A 60 -11.50 5.71 -8.14
N LEU A 61 -10.50 6.06 -7.32
CA LEU A 61 -9.10 6.13 -7.76
C LEU A 61 -8.61 4.79 -8.34
N GLN A 62 -8.96 3.67 -7.70
CA GLN A 62 -8.60 2.34 -8.19
C GLN A 62 -9.29 1.98 -9.50
N LYS A 63 -10.53 2.43 -9.69
CA LYS A 63 -11.30 2.19 -10.92
C LYS A 63 -10.73 2.99 -12.10
N GLU A 64 -10.30 4.22 -11.87
CA GLU A 64 -9.70 5.08 -12.89
C GLU A 64 -8.26 4.69 -13.22
N ASN A 65 -7.48 4.23 -12.23
CA ASN A 65 -6.04 3.96 -12.36
C ASN A 65 -5.68 2.49 -12.13
N LYS A 66 -6.39 1.56 -12.77
CA LYS A 66 -6.27 0.12 -12.52
C LYS A 66 -4.84 -0.41 -12.66
N ASP A 67 -4.11 0.03 -13.68
CA ASP A 67 -2.75 -0.46 -13.94
C ASP A 67 -1.76 0.00 -12.87
N PHE A 68 -1.90 1.24 -12.38
CA PHE A 68 -1.12 1.76 -11.26
C PHE A 68 -1.35 0.93 -10.00
N PHE A 69 -2.62 0.72 -9.61
CA PHE A 69 -2.94 -0.03 -8.41
C PHE A 69 -2.53 -1.51 -8.51
N ARG A 70 -2.58 -2.12 -9.71
CA ARG A 70 -2.07 -3.48 -9.94
C ARG A 70 -0.56 -3.56 -9.67
N ALA A 71 0.21 -2.62 -10.22
CA ALA A 71 1.65 -2.54 -9.97
C ALA A 71 1.96 -2.24 -8.50
N TYR A 72 1.18 -1.35 -7.87
CA TYR A 72 1.30 -1.01 -6.46
C TYR A 72 1.08 -2.20 -5.54
N PHE A 73 -0.01 -2.96 -5.71
CA PHE A 73 -0.26 -4.15 -4.90
C PHE A 73 0.82 -5.22 -5.07
N HIS A 74 1.42 -5.33 -6.26
CA HIS A 74 2.56 -6.20 -6.48
C HIS A 74 3.85 -5.72 -5.79
N SER A 75 4.02 -4.41 -5.57
CA SER A 75 5.21 -3.85 -4.92
C SER A 75 5.12 -3.90 -3.40
N ILE A 76 3.94 -3.71 -2.83
CA ILE A 76 3.71 -3.82 -1.38
C ILE A 76 3.51 -5.25 -0.90
N SER A 77 3.18 -6.18 -1.81
CA SER A 77 3.16 -7.60 -1.48
C SER A 77 4.58 -8.02 -1.11
N PRO A 78 4.82 -8.53 0.12
CA PRO A 78 6.11 -9.10 0.46
C PRO A 78 6.35 -10.24 -0.51
N ARG A 79 7.24 -10.05 -1.49
CA ARG A 79 7.68 -11.14 -2.34
C ARG A 79 8.11 -12.24 -1.38
N PRO A 80 7.53 -13.45 -1.42
CA PRO A 80 8.13 -14.55 -0.69
C PRO A 80 9.57 -14.58 -1.18
N PHE A 81 10.49 -14.42 -0.24
CA PHE A 81 11.92 -14.41 -0.47
C PHE A 81 12.27 -15.77 -1.09
N MET A 82 12.14 -15.87 -2.42
CA MET A 82 12.61 -16.99 -3.19
C MET A 82 14.13 -16.90 -3.10
N ARG A 83 14.69 -17.61 -2.11
CA ARG A 83 16.10 -18.00 -2.07
C ARG A 83 16.43 -18.64 -3.42
N ARG A 84 16.93 -17.86 -4.38
CA ARG A 84 17.70 -18.40 -5.49
C ARG A 84 19.16 -18.38 -5.11
N SER A 85 19.63 -19.54 -4.70
CA SER A 85 20.98 -20.03 -4.99
C SER A 85 21.09 -21.46 -4.46
N ILE A 86 21.67 -22.44 -5.12
CA ILE A 86 22.35 -22.59 -6.40
C ILE A 86 22.51 -24.12 -6.51
N ASP A 87 22.38 -24.67 -7.71
CA ASP A 87 22.83 -26.01 -8.04
C ASP A 87 24.31 -26.19 -7.62
N GLN A 88 24.58 -27.01 -6.61
CA GLN A 88 25.86 -27.68 -6.47
C GLN A 88 25.61 -29.18 -6.53
N ARG A 89 25.46 -29.68 -7.75
CA ARG A 89 25.87 -31.04 -8.13
C ARG A 89 27.30 -31.27 -7.63
N ALA A 90 27.45 -31.88 -6.46
CA ALA A 90 28.71 -32.47 -6.04
C ALA A 90 28.96 -33.74 -6.89
N PRO A 91 30.16 -33.94 -7.46
CA PRO A 91 30.46 -35.11 -8.25
C PRO A 91 30.45 -36.38 -7.37
N ARG A 92 29.94 -37.47 -7.95
CA ARG A 92 29.97 -38.81 -7.35
C ARG A 92 31.42 -39.19 -7.04
N PHE A 93 31.81 -39.14 -5.77
CA PHE A 93 33.00 -39.86 -5.31
C PHE A 93 32.68 -41.36 -5.34
N THR A 94 33.10 -42.03 -6.40
CA THR A 94 33.27 -43.49 -6.41
C THR A 94 34.42 -43.83 -5.46
N ARG A 95 34.07 -44.14 -4.21
CA ARG A 95 35.03 -44.74 -3.28
C ARG A 95 35.25 -46.20 -3.70
N ARG A 96 36.19 -46.44 -4.61
CA ARG A 96 36.85 -47.73 -4.74
C ARG A 96 37.36 -48.13 -3.35
N LYS A 97 36.81 -49.20 -2.78
CA LYS A 97 37.57 -50.07 -1.87
C LYS A 97 37.67 -51.44 -2.52
N ARG A 98 38.93 -51.80 -2.78
CA ARG A 98 39.44 -53.09 -3.20
C ARG A 98 39.01 -54.17 -2.20
N TRP A 99 38.62 -55.32 -2.73
CA TRP A 99 38.74 -56.59 -2.04
C TRP A 99 40.22 -56.99 -2.07
N MET A 100 40.82 -57.19 -0.89
CA MET A 100 41.93 -58.09 -0.63
C MET A 100 41.74 -58.65 0.77
#